data_AF-A0A7V9J7I7-F1
#
_entry.id   AF-A0A7V9J7I7-F1
#
_cell.length_a   1.000
_cell.length_b   1.000
_cell.length_c   1.000
_cell.angle_alpha   90.00
_cell.angle_beta   90.00
_cell.angle_gamma   90.00
#
_symmetry.space_group_name_H-M   'P 1'
#
loop_
_entity.id
_entity.type
_entity.pdbx_description
1 polymer ?
#
loop_
_entity_poly.entity_id
_entity_poly.type
_entity_poly.pdbx_seq_one_letter_code
_entity_poly.pdbx_strand_id
1 'polypeptide(L)'
;MTDALDMDALLRSALVPVEPSEAMGDRLERGLSEITDAAAGELAEWELGAMRDPRNWVRPAAAVVVGGAAAGALVLVRARKQHRRRPGGGLGALGQGLRDAANDLGKRLGA
;
A
#
# COMPACT_ATOMS: atom_id res chain seq x y z
N MET A 1 31.47 3.68 -32.01
CA MET A 1 30.02 3.86 -32.26
C MET A 1 29.27 2.53 -32.19
N THR A 2 29.86 1.43 -32.68
CA THR A 2 29.34 0.05 -32.56
C THR A 2 29.23 -0.44 -31.12
N ASP A 3 30.21 -0.14 -30.25
CA ASP A 3 30.24 -0.60 -28.85
C ASP A 3 29.07 -0.05 -27.99
N ALA A 4 28.67 1.20 -28.24
CA ALA A 4 27.53 1.83 -27.57
C ALA A 4 26.19 1.23 -28.01
N LEU A 5 26.09 0.79 -29.28
CA LEU A 5 24.89 0.14 -29.81
C LEU A 5 24.75 -1.29 -29.27
N ASP A 6 25.87 -2.01 -29.09
CA ASP A 6 25.90 -3.33 -28.45
C ASP A 6 25.50 -3.24 -26.97
N MET A 7 26.04 -2.26 -26.24
CA MET A 7 25.65 -2.01 -24.85
C MET A 7 24.17 -1.68 -24.69
N ASP A 8 23.59 -0.84 -25.54
CA ASP A 8 22.16 -0.50 -25.47
C ASP A 8 21.27 -1.71 -25.76
N ALA A 9 21.69 -2.58 -26.70
CA ALA A 9 21.00 -3.85 -26.97
C ALA A 9 21.08 -4.80 -25.77
N LEU A 10 22.24 -4.88 -25.11
CA LEU A 10 22.47 -5.72 -23.95
C LEU A 10 21.66 -5.23 -22.74
N LEU A 11 21.64 -3.92 -22.49
CA LEU A 11 20.80 -3.30 -21.45
C LEU A 11 19.32 -3.51 -21.72
N ARG A 12 18.86 -3.38 -22.96
CA ARG A 12 17.45 -3.61 -23.32
C ARG A 12 17.03 -5.07 -23.13
N SER A 13 17.95 -6.01 -23.31
CA SER A 13 17.73 -7.43 -23.01
C SER A 13 17.75 -7.72 -21.50
N ALA A 14 18.63 -7.05 -20.75
CA ALA A 14 18.77 -7.24 -19.31
C ALA A 14 17.64 -6.57 -18.51
N LEU A 15 17.03 -5.52 -19.06
CA LEU A 15 15.93 -4.77 -18.46
C LEU A 15 14.55 -5.22 -18.92
N VAL A 16 14.43 -6.40 -19.55
CA VAL A 16 13.12 -6.99 -19.85
C VAL A 16 12.35 -7.14 -18.53
N PRO A 17 11.10 -6.62 -18.44
CA PRO A 17 10.32 -6.72 -17.22
C PRO A 17 10.18 -8.18 -16.79
N VAL A 18 10.77 -8.51 -15.64
CA VAL A 18 10.57 -9.82 -15.02
C VAL A 18 9.24 -9.78 -14.29
N GLU A 19 8.31 -10.63 -14.69
CA GLU A 19 7.03 -10.72 -14.00
C GLU A 19 7.24 -11.45 -12.64
N PRO A 20 6.94 -10.81 -11.49
CA PRO A 20 7.10 -11.46 -10.19
C PRO A 20 6.14 -12.65 -10.06
N SER A 21 6.63 -13.72 -9.43
CA SER A 21 5.85 -14.94 -9.15
C SER A 21 4.64 -14.65 -8.27
N GLU A 22 3.56 -15.40 -8.44
CA GLU A 22 2.33 -15.20 -7.64
C GLU A 22 2.59 -15.36 -6.13
N ALA A 23 3.44 -16.33 -5.76
CA ALA A 23 3.85 -16.56 -4.37
C ALA A 23 4.52 -15.33 -3.71
N MET A 24 5.19 -14.47 -4.49
CA MET A 24 5.76 -13.23 -3.96
C MET A 24 4.65 -12.25 -3.57
N GLY A 25 3.62 -12.10 -4.41
CA GLY A 25 2.47 -11.25 -4.12
C GLY A 25 1.71 -11.72 -2.89
N ASP A 26 1.51 -13.03 -2.76
CA ASP A 26 0.81 -13.62 -1.60
C ASP A 26 1.59 -13.45 -0.29
N ARG A 27 2.92 -13.55 -0.32
CA ARG A 27 3.77 -13.28 0.85
C ARG A 27 3.74 -11.81 1.25
N LEU A 28 3.79 -10.91 0.27
CA LEU A 28 3.73 -9.47 0.52
C LEU A 28 2.36 -9.06 1.07
N GLU A 29 1.27 -9.56 0.48
CA GLU A 29 -0.09 -9.35 0.97
C GLU A 29 -0.20 -9.78 2.45
N ARG A 30 0.29 -10.97 2.79
CA ARG A 30 0.29 -11.46 4.17
C ARG A 30 1.09 -10.56 5.12
N GLY A 31 2.34 -10.23 4.78
CA GLY A 31 3.18 -9.41 5.65
C GLY A 31 2.62 -8.00 5.85
N LEU A 32 2.05 -7.39 4.82
CA LEU A 32 1.43 -6.07 4.96
C LEU A 32 0.14 -6.12 5.78
N SER A 33 -0.66 -7.19 5.69
CA SER A 33 -1.81 -7.41 6.58
C SER A 33 -1.37 -7.53 8.03
N GLU A 34 -0.33 -8.31 8.33
CA GLU A 34 0.21 -8.45 9.68
C GLU A 34 0.70 -7.10 10.25
N ILE A 35 1.40 -6.28 9.44
CA ILE A 35 1.84 -4.94 9.85
C ILE A 35 0.64 -4.01 10.12
N THR A 36 -0.40 -4.10 9.29
CA THR A 36 -1.61 -3.28 9.43
C THR A 36 -2.37 -3.63 10.71
N ASP A 37 -2.52 -4.92 11.00
CA ASP A 37 -3.17 -5.41 12.21
C ASP A 37 -2.39 -5.04 13.47
N ALA A 38 -1.06 -5.15 13.45
CA ALA A 38 -0.19 -4.72 14.55
C ALA A 38 -0.30 -3.21 14.82
N ALA A 39 -0.30 -2.40 13.76
CA ALA A 39 -0.47 -0.95 13.87
C ALA A 39 -1.87 -0.58 14.41
N ALA A 40 -2.92 -1.29 13.98
CA ALA A 40 -4.28 -1.11 14.50
C ALA A 40 -4.37 -1.45 16.00
N GLY A 41 -3.70 -2.52 16.43
CA GLY A 41 -3.59 -2.89 17.85
C GLY A 41 -2.93 -1.79 18.69
N GLU A 42 -1.81 -1.23 18.23
CA GLU A 42 -1.12 -0.12 18.92
C GLU A 42 -1.99 1.14 19.03
N LEU A 43 -2.82 1.42 18.01
CA LEU A 43 -3.75 2.55 18.04
C LEU A 43 -4.96 2.30 18.95
N ALA A 44 -5.45 1.06 19.03
CA ALA A 44 -6.56 0.69 19.89
C ALA A 44 -6.17 0.70 21.38
N GLU A 45 -4.93 0.32 21.69
CA GLU A 45 -4.35 0.38 23.04
C GLU A 45 -3.99 1.83 23.45
N TRP A 46 -3.94 2.76 22.50
CA TRP A 46 -3.65 4.16 22.79
C TRP A 46 -4.84 4.84 23.49
N GLU A 47 -4.70 5.03 24.80
CA GLU A 47 -5.72 5.64 25.66
C GLU A 47 -5.88 7.16 25.42
N LEU A 48 -7.12 7.66 25.36
CA LEU A 48 -7.46 9.09 25.16
C LEU A 48 -6.78 10.05 26.16
N GLY A 49 -6.39 9.59 27.35
CA GLY A 49 -5.65 10.37 28.34
C GLY A 49 -4.25 10.78 27.90
N ALA A 50 -3.62 10.03 26.98
CA ALA A 50 -2.30 10.32 26.43
C ALA A 50 -2.31 11.49 25.42
N MET A 51 -3.47 11.96 24.97
CA MET A 51 -3.58 13.17 24.13
C MET A 51 -3.08 14.44 24.84
N ARG A 52 -3.03 14.46 26.17
CA ARG A 52 -2.70 15.65 26.96
C ARG A 52 -1.21 16.01 26.94
N ASP A 53 -0.32 15.08 26.60
CA ASP A 53 1.12 15.33 26.43
C ASP A 53 1.58 14.99 25.00
N PRO A 54 1.96 15.99 24.17
CA PRO A 54 2.39 15.78 22.78
C PRO A 54 3.65 14.92 22.64
N ARG A 55 4.44 14.73 23.70
CA ARG A 55 5.63 13.86 23.65
C ARG A 55 5.27 12.38 23.61
N ASN A 56 4.08 12.01 24.10
CA ASN A 56 3.59 10.64 24.05
C ASN A 56 2.98 10.27 22.69
N TRP A 57 2.93 11.22 21.74
CA TRP A 57 2.33 11.00 20.43
C TRP A 57 3.25 10.27 19.45
N VAL A 58 4.54 10.13 19.76
CA VAL A 58 5.52 9.53 18.83
C VAL A 58 5.13 8.10 18.43
N ARG A 59 4.72 7.28 19.41
CA ARG A 59 4.34 5.88 19.18
C ARG A 59 3.04 5.73 18.38
N PRO A 60 1.93 6.40 18.71
CA PRO A 60 0.71 6.35 17.90
C PRO A 60 0.87 7.04 16.53
N ALA A 61 1.62 8.15 16.43
CA ALA A 61 1.91 8.76 15.14
C ALA A 61 2.70 7.81 14.22
N ALA A 62 3.68 7.09 14.77
CA ALA A 62 4.38 6.05 14.03
C ALA A 62 3.42 4.92 13.61
N ALA A 63 2.50 4.49 14.48
CA ALA A 63 1.49 3.48 14.14
C ALA A 63 0.55 3.95 13.01
N VAL A 64 0.09 5.21 13.01
CA VAL A 64 -0.71 5.77 11.90
C VAL A 64 0.09 5.79 10.60
N VAL A 65 1.34 6.24 10.63
CA VAL A 65 2.18 6.31 9.42
C VAL A 65 2.47 4.92 8.86
N VAL A 66 2.87 3.98 9.72
CA VAL A 66 3.18 2.60 9.34
C VAL A 66 1.93 1.87 8.86
N GLY A 67 0.83 1.97 9.61
CA GLY A 67 -0.46 1.38 9.24
C GLY A 67 -1.01 1.96 7.94
N GLY A 68 -0.92 3.28 7.74
CA GLY A 68 -1.34 3.94 6.51
C GLY A 68 -0.50 3.54 5.30
N ALA A 69 0.82 3.45 5.46
CA ALA A 69 1.72 3.00 4.40
C ALA A 69 1.46 1.53 4.03
N ALA A 70 1.29 0.65 5.02
CA ALA A 70 1.01 -0.77 4.81
C ALA A 70 -0.35 -1.00 4.13
N ALA A 71 -1.39 -0.28 4.57
CA ALA A 71 -2.70 -0.33 3.94
C ALA A 71 -2.68 0.18 2.49
N GLY A 72 -1.97 1.29 2.23
CA GLY A 72 -1.76 1.79 0.87
C GLY A 72 -1.06 0.78 -0.04
N ALA A 73 -0.01 0.13 0.47
CA ALA A 73 0.69 -0.94 -0.24
C ALA A 73 -0.21 -2.16 -0.51
N LEU A 74 -1.05 -2.58 0.45
CA LEU A 74 -2.02 -3.67 0.27
C LEU A 74 -2.99 -3.39 -0.87
N VAL A 75 -3.52 -2.16 -0.95
CA VAL A 75 -4.43 -1.77 -2.02
C VAL A 75 -3.73 -1.89 -3.37
N LEU A 76 -2.47 -1.46 -3.49
CA LEU A 76 -1.70 -1.59 -4.73
C LEU A 76 -1.44 -3.05 -5.12
N VAL A 77 -1.07 -3.90 -4.15
CA VAL A 77 -0.85 -5.34 -4.38
C VAL A 77 -2.14 -6.01 -4.87
N ARG A 78 -3.27 -5.70 -4.23
CA ARG A 78 -4.58 -6.25 -4.60
C ARG A 78 -5.07 -5.74 -5.95
N ALA A 79 -4.85 -4.46 -6.25
CA ALA A 79 -5.15 -3.87 -7.56
C ALA A 79 -4.38 -4.56 -8.68
N ARG A 80 -3.07 -4.81 -8.47
CA ARG A 80 -2.22 -5.54 -9.43
C ARG A 80 -2.67 -6.99 -9.64
N LYS A 81 -2.98 -7.71 -8.55
CA LYS A 81 -3.49 -9.09 -8.59
C LYS A 81 -4.84 -9.17 -9.32
N GLN A 82 -5.72 -8.21 -9.11
CA GLN A 82 -7.01 -8.11 -9.78
C GLN A 82 -6.85 -7.78 -11.28
N HIS A 83 -5.92 -6.90 -11.65
CA HIS A 83 -5.61 -6.57 -13.04
C HIS A 83 -5.12 -7.80 -13.83
N ARG A 84 -4.26 -8.64 -13.23
CA ARG A 84 -3.83 -9.90 -13.84
C ARG A 84 -4.99 -10.89 -14.07
N ARG A 85 -5.99 -10.91 -13.18
CA ARG A 85 -7.15 -11.81 -13.29
C ARG A 85 -8.22 -11.32 -14.26
N ARG A 86 -8.31 -10.00 -14.52
CA ARG A 86 -9.30 -9.38 -15.42
C ARG A 86 -8.67 -8.18 -16.16
N PRO A 87 -8.21 -8.35 -17.41
CA PRO A 87 -7.47 -7.33 -18.18
C PRO A 87 -8.25 -6.06 -18.59
N GLY A 88 -9.39 -5.72 -17.98
CA GLY A 88 -10.25 -4.62 -18.46
C GLY A 88 -11.24 -3.98 -17.49
N GLY A 89 -11.16 -4.21 -16.17
CA GLY A 89 -12.21 -3.66 -15.28
C GLY A 89 -11.91 -3.49 -13.78
N GLY A 90 -10.66 -3.62 -13.33
CA GLY A 90 -10.35 -3.64 -11.89
C GLY A 90 -10.11 -2.27 -11.24
N LEU A 91 -9.43 -1.36 -11.94
CA LEU A 91 -8.91 -0.12 -11.33
C LEU A 91 -10.01 0.93 -11.11
N GLY A 92 -11.01 1.01 -12.00
CA GLY A 92 -12.13 1.94 -11.88
C GLY A 92 -13.02 1.64 -10.68
N ALA A 93 -13.34 0.37 -10.42
CA ALA A 93 -14.19 -0.03 -9.28
C ALA A 93 -13.49 0.17 -7.92
N LEU A 94 -12.18 -0.07 -7.86
CA LEU A 94 -11.38 0.24 -6.66
C LEU A 94 -11.26 1.74 -6.43
N GLY A 95 -11.04 2.53 -7.49
CA GLY A 95 -10.99 3.99 -7.40
C GLY A 95 -12.32 4.59 -6.92
N GLN A 96 -13.44 4.04 -7.39
CA GLN A 96 -14.77 4.42 -6.93
C GLN A 96 -14.94 4.11 -5.43
N GLY A 97 -14.61 2.87 -5.00
CA GLY A 97 -14.72 2.48 -3.60
C GLY A 97 -13.82 3.28 -2.64
N LEU A 98 -12.60 3.64 -3.09
CA LEU A 98 -11.70 4.50 -2.31
C LEU A 98 -12.26 5.92 -2.17
N ARG A 99 -12.85 6.44 -3.24
CA ARG A 99 -13.46 7.78 -3.27
C ARG A 99 -14.74 7.84 -2.44
N ASP A 100 -15.53 6.78 -2.44
CA ASP A 100 -16.72 6.66 -1.60
C ASP A 100 -16.35 6.59 -0.11
N ALA A 101 -15.32 5.82 0.25
CA ALA A 101 -14.80 5.76 1.61
C ALA A 101 -14.22 7.11 2.07
N ALA A 102 -13.48 7.82 1.21
CA ALA A 102 -12.95 9.14 1.50
C ALA A 102 -14.07 10.19 1.71
N ASN A 103 -15.13 10.13 0.90
CA ASN A 103 -16.30 11.00 1.06
C ASN A 103 -17.07 10.69 2.36
N ASP A 104 -17.17 9.43 2.78
CA ASP A 104 -17.81 9.07 4.05
C ASP A 104 -17.01 9.59 5.26
N LEU A 105 -15.68 9.46 5.21
CA LEU A 105 -14.79 10.01 6.23
C LEU A 105 -14.86 11.54 6.30
N GLY A 106 -14.88 12.21 5.15
CA GLY A 106 -15.04 13.67 5.08
C GLY A 106 -16.38 14.15 5.67
N LYS A 107 -17.46 13.39 5.46
CA LYS A 107 -18.76 13.67 6.08
C LYS A 107 -18.76 13.49 7.60
N ARG A 108 -18.01 12.50 8.10
CA ARG A 108 -17.94 12.18 9.54
C ARG A 108 -17.02 13.10 10.34
N LEU A 109 -15.99 13.66 9.70
CA LEU A 109 -15.03 14.59 10.34
C LEU A 109 -15.42 16.07 10.18
N GLY A 110 -16.35 16.38 9.27
CA GLY A 110 -16.88 17.72 9.06
C GLY A 110 -18.19 18.04 9.80
N ALA A 111 -18.66 17.14 10.67
CA ALA A 111 -19.81 17.30 11.57
C ALA A 111 -19.34 17.41 13.02
#